data_AF-A0A0C2DST6-F1
#
_entry.id   AF-A0A0C2DST6-F1
#
_cell.length_a   1.000
_cell.length_b   1.000
_cell.length_c   1.000
_cell.angle_alpha   90.00
_cell.angle_beta   90.00
_cell.angle_gamma   90.00
#
_symmetry.space_group_name_H-M   'P 1'
#
loop_
_entity.id
_entity.type
_entity.pdbx_description
1 polymer ?
#
loop_
_entity_poly.entity_id
_entity_poly.type
_entity_poly.pdbx_seq_one_letter_code
_entity_poly.pdbx_strand_id
1 'polypeptide(L)'
;MPISQKRAAARIPAQALIVGLARMIEGLRCFADEFGLAQRRVLGSAWEEFQGRCAEDVLRAWLRDEDEGAQRIQRLFDDLMGHQMALLSGVEGVAREAAAHFNPRQVEQGTPRLLGMRPGAWRNYCRYYRELTANDHHLHRTLVLPGFVTAYVRAREARRESASIASPGLPPSSRS
;
A
#
# COMPACT_ATOMS: atom_id res chain seq x y z
N MET A 1 33.44 -29.11 -13.23
CA MET A 1 32.14 -28.39 -13.34
C MET A 1 32.37 -26.93 -12.99
N PRO A 2 32.55 -26.04 -13.98
CA PRO A 2 33.37 -24.85 -13.79
C PRO A 2 32.52 -23.61 -13.45
N ILE A 3 33.16 -22.69 -12.73
CA ILE A 3 32.66 -21.47 -12.08
C ILE A 3 31.67 -20.61 -12.91
N SER A 4 31.72 -20.70 -14.25
CA SER A 4 30.80 -20.02 -15.17
C SER A 4 29.33 -20.42 -15.03
N GLN A 5 29.03 -21.70 -14.71
CA GLN A 5 27.64 -22.15 -14.51
C GLN A 5 27.03 -21.60 -13.20
N LYS A 6 27.81 -21.51 -12.12
CA LYS A 6 27.36 -20.90 -10.84
C LYS A 6 27.07 -19.41 -11.00
N ARG A 7 27.90 -18.68 -11.75
CA ARG A 7 27.70 -17.24 -12.03
C ARG A 7 26.48 -16.98 -12.92
N ALA A 8 26.20 -17.85 -13.90
CA ALA A 8 24.99 -17.73 -14.72
C ALA A 8 23.71 -18.03 -13.93
N ALA A 9 23.74 -19.05 -13.05
CA ALA A 9 22.59 -19.40 -12.22
C ALA A 9 22.24 -18.32 -11.18
N ALA A 10 23.23 -17.62 -10.61
CA ALA A 10 23.01 -16.51 -9.67
C ALA A 10 22.51 -15.21 -10.34
N ARG A 11 22.69 -15.06 -11.67
CA ARG A 11 22.23 -13.88 -12.43
C ARG A 11 20.72 -13.83 -12.64
N ILE A 12 20.06 -14.98 -12.74
CA ILE A 12 18.61 -15.06 -12.96
C ILE A 12 17.83 -14.56 -11.72
N PRO A 13 18.18 -14.96 -10.48
CA PRO A 13 17.57 -14.40 -9.26
C PRO A 13 17.83 -12.89 -9.09
N ALA A 14 19.05 -12.42 -9.39
CA ALA A 14 19.39 -11.00 -9.26
C ALA A 14 18.62 -10.12 -10.24
N GLN A 15 18.47 -10.55 -11.50
CA GLN A 15 17.70 -9.79 -12.49
C GLN A 15 16.20 -9.75 -12.13
N ALA A 16 15.63 -10.85 -11.66
CA ALA A 16 14.24 -10.88 -11.20
C ALA A 16 14.01 -9.94 -10.01
N LEU A 17 14.97 -9.87 -9.07
CA LEU A 17 14.95 -8.93 -7.95
C LEU A 17 14.98 -7.48 -8.43
N ILE A 18 15.90 -7.12 -9.34
CA ILE A 18 16.01 -5.77 -9.90
C ILE A 18 14.69 -5.35 -10.54
N VAL A 19 14.14 -6.19 -11.42
CA VAL A 19 12.88 -5.89 -12.12
C VAL A 19 11.73 -5.76 -11.13
N GLY A 20 11.65 -6.63 -10.12
CA GLY A 20 10.62 -6.56 -9.09
C GLY A 20 10.67 -5.27 -8.26
N LEU A 21 11.86 -4.91 -7.77
CA LEU A 21 12.08 -3.69 -6.99
C LEU A 21 11.86 -2.43 -7.84
N ALA A 22 12.34 -2.40 -9.09
CA ALA A 22 12.12 -1.28 -9.99
C ALA A 22 10.64 -1.03 -10.26
N ARG A 23 9.86 -2.09 -10.51
CA ARG A 23 8.40 -1.98 -10.66
C ARG A 23 7.72 -1.46 -9.40
N MET A 24 8.21 -1.83 -8.23
CA MET A 24 7.67 -1.33 -6.97
C MET A 24 7.98 0.15 -6.76
N ILE A 25 9.21 0.59 -7.05
CA ILE A 25 9.60 2.00 -7.01
C ILE A 25 8.75 2.83 -7.97
N GLU A 26 8.51 2.33 -9.19
CA GLU A 26 7.65 3.02 -10.14
C GLU A 26 6.20 3.09 -9.64
N GLY A 27 5.69 2.02 -9.05
CA GLY A 27 4.38 2.03 -8.39
C GLY A 27 4.28 3.07 -7.27
N LEU A 28 5.35 3.30 -6.52
CA LEU A 28 5.41 4.34 -5.49
C LEU A 28 5.43 5.75 -6.06
N ARG A 29 6.07 5.97 -7.22
CA ARG A 29 6.02 7.26 -7.92
C ARG A 29 4.62 7.55 -8.43
N CYS A 30 4.00 6.57 -9.10
CA CYS A 30 2.60 6.68 -9.52
C CYS A 30 1.67 6.97 -8.33
N PHE A 31 1.85 6.26 -7.21
CA PHE A 31 1.11 6.52 -5.99
C PHE A 31 1.31 7.96 -5.49
N ALA A 32 2.55 8.46 -5.45
CA ALA A 32 2.81 9.82 -5.02
C ALA A 32 2.08 10.84 -5.90
N ASP A 33 2.14 10.65 -7.22
CA ASP A 33 1.50 11.55 -8.18
C ASP A 33 -0.04 11.50 -8.07
N GLU A 34 -0.63 10.31 -7.95
CA GLU A 34 -2.08 10.10 -7.81
C GLU A 34 -2.64 10.75 -6.53
N PHE A 35 -1.90 10.67 -5.42
CA PHE A 35 -2.31 11.23 -4.14
C PHE A 35 -1.82 12.68 -3.94
N GLY A 36 -1.19 13.31 -4.94
CA GLY A 36 -0.66 14.67 -4.85
C GLY A 36 0.45 14.84 -3.80
N LEU A 37 1.18 13.76 -3.49
CA LEU A 37 2.26 13.72 -2.53
C LEU A 37 3.61 13.97 -3.21
N ALA A 38 4.53 14.65 -2.52
CA ALA A 38 5.90 14.73 -2.98
C ALA A 38 6.56 13.34 -2.97
N GLN A 39 7.17 12.92 -4.07
CA GLN A 39 7.83 11.61 -4.20
C GLN A 39 8.89 11.36 -3.10
N ARG A 40 9.57 12.41 -2.62
CA ARG A 40 10.48 12.34 -1.45
C ARG A 40 9.80 11.83 -0.18
N ARG A 41 8.52 12.13 0.05
CA ARG A 41 7.77 11.64 1.22
C ARG A 41 7.41 10.16 1.12
N VAL A 42 7.35 9.63 -0.10
CA VAL A 42 6.98 8.23 -0.37
C VAL A 42 8.20 7.33 -0.46
N LEU A 43 9.25 7.79 -1.15
CA LEU A 43 10.50 7.04 -1.36
C LEU A 43 11.56 7.29 -0.29
N GLY A 44 11.28 8.18 0.66
CA GLY A 44 12.12 8.40 1.84
C GLY A 44 13.55 8.79 1.49
N SER A 45 14.50 8.09 2.11
CA SER A 45 15.94 8.34 1.93
C SER A 45 16.44 7.91 0.54
N ALA A 46 15.77 6.95 -0.08
CA ALA A 46 16.16 6.45 -1.40
C ALA A 46 15.83 7.42 -2.55
N TRP A 47 14.97 8.42 -2.32
CA TRP A 47 14.50 9.35 -3.35
C TRP A 47 15.62 9.99 -4.19
N GLU A 48 16.66 10.49 -3.53
CA GLU A 48 17.73 11.26 -4.19
C GLU A 48 18.44 10.45 -5.27
N GLU A 49 18.65 9.16 -5.04
CA GLU A 49 19.34 8.29 -6.00
C GLU A 49 18.47 7.93 -7.22
N PHE A 50 17.15 7.96 -7.05
CA PHE A 50 16.17 7.67 -8.10
C PHE A 50 15.71 8.92 -8.87
N GLN A 51 16.12 10.13 -8.47
CA GLN A 51 15.64 11.35 -9.12
C GLN A 51 16.06 11.41 -10.59
N GLY A 52 15.08 11.45 -11.50
CA GLY A 52 15.32 11.54 -12.95
C GLY A 52 16.02 10.32 -13.56
N ARG A 53 16.13 9.21 -12.83
CA ARG A 53 16.86 8.00 -13.24
C ARG A 53 15.95 6.79 -13.33
N CYS A 54 16.31 5.89 -14.25
CA CYS A 54 15.70 4.57 -14.37
C CYS A 54 16.03 3.73 -13.11
N ALA A 55 15.00 3.20 -12.45
CA ALA A 55 15.17 2.45 -11.21
C ALA A 55 16.00 1.17 -11.40
N GLU A 56 15.87 0.49 -12.55
CA GLU A 56 16.66 -0.70 -12.85
C GLU A 56 18.16 -0.40 -12.92
N ASP A 57 18.53 0.75 -13.49
CA ASP A 57 19.94 1.13 -13.63
C ASP A 57 20.57 1.48 -12.29
N VAL A 58 19.82 2.17 -11.43
CA VAL A 58 20.25 2.48 -10.04
C VAL A 58 20.46 1.18 -9.26
N LEU A 59 19.47 0.27 -9.29
CA LEU A 59 19.55 -1.01 -8.56
C LEU A 59 20.69 -1.90 -9.10
N ARG A 60 20.91 -1.91 -10.42
CA ARG A 60 22.03 -2.65 -11.02
C ARG A 60 23.37 -2.05 -10.62
N ALA A 61 23.47 -0.73 -10.46
CA ALA A 61 24.67 -0.08 -9.95
C ALA A 61 24.91 -0.48 -8.49
N TRP A 62 23.89 -0.42 -7.63
CA TRP A 62 24.02 -0.83 -6.22
C TRP A 62 24.45 -2.29 -6.07
N LEU A 63 23.90 -3.21 -6.86
CA LEU A 63 24.31 -4.62 -6.80
C LEU A 63 25.77 -4.88 -7.23
N ARG A 64 26.42 -3.91 -7.88
CA ARG A 64 27.85 -3.98 -8.22
C ARG A 64 28.74 -3.35 -7.15
N ASP A 65 28.16 -2.60 -6.22
CA ASP A 65 28.86 -1.70 -5.30
C ASP A 65 29.09 -2.34 -3.91
N GLU A 66 29.37 -3.66 -3.91
CA GLU A 66 29.63 -4.52 -2.74
C GLU A 66 28.92 -4.06 -1.45
N ASP A 67 29.67 -3.58 -0.46
CA ASP A 67 29.16 -3.24 0.88
C ASP A 67 28.26 -1.99 0.89
N GLU A 68 28.61 -0.95 0.13
CA GLU A 68 27.77 0.26 0.06
C GLU A 68 26.44 -0.03 -0.65
N GLY A 69 26.50 -0.85 -1.69
CA GLY A 69 25.34 -1.36 -2.42
C GLY A 69 24.37 -2.12 -1.52
N ALA A 70 24.90 -3.03 -0.69
CA ALA A 70 24.10 -3.78 0.27
C ALA A 70 23.39 -2.84 1.27
N GLN A 71 24.08 -1.83 1.79
CA GLN A 71 23.50 -0.85 2.71
C GLN A 71 22.39 0.00 2.07
N ARG A 72 22.55 0.39 0.79
CA ARG A 72 21.51 1.11 0.04
C ARG A 72 20.26 0.25 -0.18
N ILE A 73 20.45 -1.02 -0.52
CA ILE A 73 19.34 -1.98 -0.67
C ILE A 73 18.61 -2.20 0.66
N GLN A 74 19.35 -2.34 1.78
CA GLN A 74 18.74 -2.47 3.10
C GLN A 74 17.87 -1.25 3.45
N ARG A 75 18.40 -0.04 3.26
CA ARG A 75 17.65 1.21 3.47
C ARG A 75 16.40 1.30 2.59
N LEU A 76 16.50 0.87 1.33
CA LEU A 76 15.33 0.80 0.45
C LEU A 76 14.25 -0.14 1.02
N PHE A 77 14.62 -1.30 1.55
CA PHE A 77 13.64 -2.19 2.20
C PHE A 77 13.01 -1.58 3.46
N ASP A 78 13.78 -0.84 4.25
CA ASP A 78 13.26 -0.13 5.43
C ASP A 78 12.26 0.97 5.00
N ASP A 79 12.60 1.76 3.96
CA ASP A 79 11.72 2.77 3.38
C ASP A 79 10.42 2.14 2.83
N LEU A 80 10.53 0.99 2.16
CA LEU A 80 9.38 0.23 1.65
C LEU A 80 8.48 -0.29 2.77
N MET A 81 9.05 -0.81 3.85
CA MET A 81 8.30 -1.27 5.02
C MET A 81 7.60 -0.08 5.70
N GLY A 82 8.32 1.04 5.87
CA GLY A 82 7.77 2.28 6.39
C GLY A 82 6.58 2.77 5.57
N HIS A 83 6.68 2.70 4.23
CA HIS A 83 5.57 3.01 3.34
C HIS A 83 4.36 2.09 3.55
N GLN A 84 4.56 0.76 3.64
CA GLN A 84 3.44 -0.17 3.90
C GLN A 84 2.73 0.14 5.22
N MET A 85 3.47 0.49 6.27
CA MET A 85 2.89 0.90 7.56
C MET A 85 2.16 2.25 7.45
N ALA A 86 2.72 3.19 6.69
CA ALA A 86 2.07 4.48 6.44
C ALA A 86 0.74 4.32 5.69
N LEU A 87 0.64 3.39 4.73
CA LEU A 87 -0.62 3.07 4.06
C LEU A 87 -1.68 2.56 5.06
N LEU A 88 -1.29 1.69 5.99
CA LEU A 88 -2.20 1.20 7.02
C LEU A 88 -2.71 2.33 7.92
N SER A 89 -1.81 3.21 8.38
CA SER A 89 -2.18 4.42 9.12
C SER A 89 -3.03 5.38 8.28
N GLY A 90 -2.82 5.43 6.96
CA GLY A 90 -3.66 6.19 6.04
C GLY A 90 -5.11 5.72 6.03
N VAL A 91 -5.36 4.41 6.09
CA VAL A 91 -6.72 3.85 6.19
C VAL A 91 -7.40 4.30 7.49
N GLU A 92 -6.67 4.32 8.60
CA GLU A 92 -7.17 4.85 9.88
C GLU A 92 -7.52 6.34 9.75
N GLY A 93 -6.66 7.12 9.10
CA GLY A 93 -6.91 8.53 8.79
C GLY A 93 -8.18 8.75 7.98
N VAL A 94 -8.40 7.96 6.92
CA VAL A 94 -9.63 8.01 6.11
C VAL A 94 -10.87 7.72 6.96
N ALA A 95 -10.81 6.73 7.84
CA ALA A 95 -11.94 6.41 8.72
C ALA A 95 -12.23 7.53 9.75
N ARG A 96 -11.19 8.17 10.28
CA ARG A 96 -11.34 9.34 11.16
C ARG A 96 -11.96 10.52 10.42
N GLU A 97 -11.49 10.82 9.22
CA GLU A 97 -12.03 11.91 8.40
C GLU A 97 -13.49 11.64 8.01
N ALA A 98 -13.81 10.40 7.60
CA ALA A 98 -15.17 9.97 7.34
C ALA A 98 -16.07 10.12 8.57
N ALA A 99 -15.60 9.69 9.75
CA ALA A 99 -16.34 9.89 10.99
C ALA A 99 -16.55 11.38 11.27
N ALA A 100 -15.51 12.23 11.14
CA ALA A 100 -15.61 13.67 11.33
C ALA A 100 -16.62 14.33 10.38
N HIS A 101 -16.69 13.88 9.12
CA HIS A 101 -17.70 14.33 8.15
C HIS A 101 -19.13 14.04 8.60
N PHE A 102 -19.34 12.92 9.30
CA PHE A 102 -20.62 12.56 9.90
C PHE A 102 -20.72 13.00 11.37
N ASN A 103 -20.11 14.13 11.73
CA ASN A 103 -20.31 14.74 13.04
C ASN A 103 -21.76 15.26 13.17
N PRO A 104 -22.46 15.04 14.30
CA PRO A 104 -23.80 15.54 14.52
C PRO A 104 -23.98 17.04 14.25
N ARG A 105 -22.98 17.87 14.56
CA ARG A 105 -23.03 19.31 14.24
C ARG A 105 -23.05 19.58 12.74
N GLN A 106 -22.26 18.84 11.96
CA GLN A 106 -22.22 18.99 10.50
C GLN A 106 -23.52 18.50 9.87
N VAL A 107 -24.06 17.38 10.36
CA VAL A 107 -25.35 16.83 9.89
C VAL A 107 -26.51 17.77 10.22
N GLU A 108 -26.53 18.38 11.41
CA GLU A 108 -27.55 19.35 11.80
C GLU A 108 -27.53 20.61 10.93
N GLN A 109 -26.34 21.11 10.61
CA GLN A 109 -26.16 22.27 9.71
C GLN A 109 -26.60 21.98 8.28
N GLY A 110 -26.40 20.74 7.79
CA GLY A 110 -26.78 20.33 6.44
C GLY A 110 -28.24 19.90 6.28
N THR A 111 -28.99 19.71 7.36
CA THR A 111 -30.38 19.21 7.30
C THR A 111 -31.40 20.36 7.32
N PRO A 112 -32.27 20.49 6.31
CA PRO A 112 -33.33 21.50 6.32
C PRO A 112 -34.25 21.34 7.53
N ARG A 113 -34.50 22.44 8.27
CA ARG A 113 -35.34 22.44 9.49
C ARG A 113 -36.75 21.85 9.30
N LEU A 114 -37.26 21.83 8.07
CA LEU A 114 -38.57 21.28 7.71
C LEU A 114 -38.62 19.74 7.69
N LEU A 115 -37.47 19.04 7.60
CA LEU A 115 -37.36 17.58 7.61
C LEU A 115 -37.16 17.01 9.04
N GLY A 116 -37.64 17.74 10.05
CA GLY A 116 -37.37 17.54 11.49
C GLY A 116 -36.95 16.13 11.90
N MET A 117 -35.71 16.01 12.41
CA MET A 117 -35.23 14.74 12.92
C MET A 117 -36.00 14.32 14.18
N ARG A 118 -36.44 13.05 14.22
CA ARG A 118 -37.10 12.48 15.40
C ARG A 118 -36.19 12.62 16.64
N PRO A 119 -36.60 13.31 17.73
CA PRO A 119 -35.71 13.63 18.85
C PRO A 119 -35.06 12.42 19.53
N GLY A 120 -35.75 11.27 19.57
CA GLY A 120 -35.19 10.01 20.09
C GLY A 120 -34.09 9.43 19.20
N ALA A 121 -34.31 9.41 17.88
CA ALA A 121 -33.32 8.93 16.92
C ALA A 121 -32.09 9.84 16.90
N TRP A 122 -32.29 11.16 16.98
CA TRP A 122 -31.19 12.13 17.05
C TRP A 122 -30.32 11.94 18.29
N ARG A 123 -30.94 11.78 19.47
CA ARG A 123 -30.18 11.49 20.71
C ARG A 123 -29.39 10.21 20.62
N ASN A 124 -29.97 9.14 20.06
CA ASN A 124 -29.29 7.86 19.87
C ASN A 124 -28.09 8.00 18.92
N TYR A 125 -28.25 8.73 17.82
CA TYR A 125 -27.17 9.00 16.87
C TYR A 125 -26.03 9.81 17.53
N CYS A 126 -26.34 10.90 18.25
CA CYS A 126 -25.34 11.67 18.98
C CYS A 126 -24.60 10.84 20.05
N ARG A 127 -25.28 9.89 20.71
CA ARG A 127 -24.65 8.95 21.63
C ARG A 127 -23.72 7.99 20.89
N TYR A 128 -24.22 7.32 19.85
CA TYR A 128 -23.43 6.39 19.05
C TYR A 128 -22.17 7.05 18.47
N TYR A 129 -22.31 8.26 17.91
CA TYR A 129 -21.17 9.01 17.41
C TYR A 129 -20.12 9.25 18.50
N ARG A 130 -20.53 9.69 19.69
CA ARG A 130 -19.62 9.91 20.81
C ARG A 130 -18.92 8.62 21.24
N GLU A 131 -19.64 7.51 21.34
CA GLU A 131 -19.06 6.21 21.68
C GLU A 131 -18.04 5.76 20.62
N LEU A 132 -18.39 5.92 19.34
CA LEU A 132 -17.54 5.58 18.20
C LEU A 132 -16.24 6.37 18.19
N THR A 133 -16.29 7.68 18.45
CA THR A 133 -15.11 8.57 18.39
C THR A 133 -14.39 8.72 19.73
N ALA A 134 -14.91 8.18 20.84
CA ALA A 134 -14.28 8.30 22.16
C ALA A 134 -13.00 7.46 22.28
N ASN A 135 -12.85 6.42 21.46
CA ASN A 135 -11.72 5.51 21.52
C ASN A 135 -11.30 5.11 20.10
N ASP A 136 -10.08 5.48 19.72
CA ASP A 136 -9.48 5.11 18.44
C ASP A 136 -9.49 3.60 18.18
N HIS A 137 -9.28 2.79 19.22
CA HIS A 137 -9.36 1.33 19.09
C HIS A 137 -10.78 0.87 18.76
N HIS A 138 -11.81 1.52 19.31
CA HIS A 138 -13.20 1.19 19.02
C HIS A 138 -13.60 1.62 17.60
N LEU A 139 -13.19 2.82 17.17
CA LEU A 139 -13.35 3.29 15.80
C LEU A 139 -12.69 2.33 14.81
N HIS A 140 -11.42 2.00 15.06
CA HIS A 140 -10.65 1.09 14.21
C HIS A 140 -11.32 -0.29 14.12
N ARG A 141 -11.74 -0.86 15.26
CA ARG A 141 -12.39 -2.18 15.28
C ARG A 141 -13.76 -2.18 14.58
N THR A 142 -14.49 -1.07 14.65
CA THR A 142 -15.87 -0.99 14.17
C THR A 142 -15.95 -0.60 12.70
N LEU A 143 -15.13 0.34 12.25
CA LEU A 143 -15.17 0.87 10.88
C LEU A 143 -14.04 0.36 10.00
N VAL A 144 -12.81 0.35 10.51
CA VAL A 144 -11.62 0.06 9.69
C VAL A 144 -11.48 -1.43 9.41
N LEU A 145 -11.43 -2.26 10.46
CA LEU A 145 -11.12 -3.69 10.30
C LEU A 145 -12.08 -4.44 9.37
N PRO A 146 -13.42 -4.34 9.50
CA PRO A 146 -14.33 -5.10 8.65
C PRO A 146 -14.21 -4.68 7.17
N GLY A 147 -14.19 -3.36 6.91
CA GLY A 147 -14.07 -2.83 5.57
C GLY A 147 -12.72 -3.18 4.92
N PHE A 148 -11.63 -3.01 5.66
CA PHE A 148 -10.29 -3.33 5.19
C PHE A 148 -10.13 -4.82 4.88
N VAL A 149 -10.53 -5.73 5.78
CA VAL A 149 -10.37 -7.17 5.57
C VAL A 149 -11.11 -7.63 4.32
N THR A 150 -12.37 -7.22 4.16
CA THR A 150 -13.18 -7.58 2.99
C THR A 150 -12.56 -7.03 1.69
N ALA A 151 -12.16 -5.76 1.68
CA ALA A 151 -11.56 -5.15 0.50
C ALA A 151 -10.19 -5.78 0.16
N TYR A 152 -9.37 -6.07 1.16
CA TYR A 152 -8.05 -6.69 1.00
C TYR A 152 -8.15 -8.08 0.39
N VAL A 153 -9.01 -8.95 0.94
CA VAL A 153 -9.20 -10.33 0.43
C VAL A 153 -9.63 -10.27 -1.04
N ARG A 154 -10.67 -9.48 -1.33
CA ARG A 154 -11.17 -9.31 -2.71
C ARG A 154 -10.08 -8.83 -3.67
N ALA A 155 -9.30 -7.82 -3.27
CA ALA A 155 -8.24 -7.28 -4.11
C ALA A 155 -7.09 -8.30 -4.35
N ARG A 156 -6.76 -9.11 -3.34
CA ARG A 156 -5.72 -10.14 -3.45
C ARG A 156 -6.15 -11.30 -4.34
N GLU A 157 -7.41 -11.72 -4.24
CA GLU A 157 -7.96 -12.81 -5.04
C GLU A 157 -8.10 -12.41 -6.52
N ALA A 158 -8.64 -11.22 -6.80
CA ALA A 158 -8.76 -10.71 -8.17
C ALA A 158 -7.40 -10.62 -8.90
N ARG A 159 -6.33 -10.25 -8.19
CA ARG A 159 -4.97 -10.24 -8.76
C ARG A 159 -4.43 -11.64 -9.05
N ARG A 160 -4.77 -12.64 -8.25
CA ARG A 160 -4.36 -14.04 -8.48
C ARG A 160 -5.05 -14.60 -9.73
N GLU A 161 -6.35 -14.33 -9.89
CA GLU A 161 -7.11 -14.73 -11.08
C GLU A 161 -6.54 -14.08 -12.34
N SER A 162 -6.27 -12.77 -12.28
CA SER A 162 -5.65 -12.04 -13.40
C SER A 162 -4.27 -12.59 -13.79
N ALA A 163 -3.47 -12.99 -12.81
CA ALA A 163 -2.16 -13.61 -13.05
C ALA A 163 -2.27 -15.05 -13.60
N SER A 164 -3.31 -15.80 -13.21
CA SER A 164 -3.58 -17.14 -13.73
C SER A 164 -4.05 -17.11 -15.19
N ILE A 165 -4.83 -16.11 -15.58
CA ILE A 165 -5.32 -15.94 -16.96
C ILE A 165 -4.19 -15.46 -17.89
N ALA A 166 -3.27 -14.63 -17.39
CA ALA A 166 -2.13 -14.13 -18.14
C ALA A 166 -1.01 -15.17 -18.39
N SER A 167 -1.14 -16.39 -17.84
CA SER A 167 -0.16 -17.47 -17.99
C SER A 167 -0.80 -18.71 -18.65
N PRO A 168 -1.08 -18.70 -19.96
CA PRO A 168 -1.61 -19.87 -20.65
C PRO A 168 -0.50 -20.88 -20.95
N GLY A 169 -0.54 -22.02 -20.26
CA GLY A 169 -0.09 -23.31 -20.79
C GLY A 169 1.36 -23.74 -20.53
N LEU A 170 1.53 -24.64 -19.56
CA LEU A 170 2.42 -25.79 -19.74
C LEU A 170 1.55 -27.04 -19.61
N PRO A 171 1.41 -27.87 -20.66
CA PRO A 171 0.63 -29.11 -20.56
C PRO A 171 1.32 -30.08 -19.58
N PRO A 172 0.53 -30.95 -18.90
CA PRO A 172 1.10 -31.94 -18.01
C PRO A 172 2.01 -32.89 -18.79
N SER A 173 3.27 -32.96 -18.37
CA SER A 173 4.22 -33.98 -18.84
C SER A 173 3.66 -35.35 -18.49
N SER A 174 3.14 -36.04 -19.50
CA SER A 174 2.81 -37.46 -19.45
C SER A 174 4.10 -38.23 -19.16
N ARG A 175 4.19 -38.81 -17.95
CA ARG A 175 5.19 -39.82 -17.63
C ARG A 175 4.95 -41.04 -18.50
N SER A 176 5.93 -41.41 -19.32
CA SER A 176 6.18 -42.77 -19.78
C SER A 176 7.41 -43.30 -19.05
#